data_AF-M5JKE4-F1
#
_entry.id   AF-M5JKE4-F1
#
_cell.length_a   1.000
_cell.length_b   1.000
_cell.length_c   1.000
_cell.angle_alpha   90.00
_cell.angle_beta   90.00
_cell.angle_gamma   90.00
#
_symmetry.space_group_name_H-M   'P 1'
#
loop_
_entity.id
_entity.type
_entity.pdbx_description
1 polymer ?
#
loop_
_entity_poly.entity_id
_entity_poly.type
_entity_poly.pdbx_seq_one_letter_code
_entity_poly.pdbx_strand_id
1 'polypeptide(L)'
;MPDKAVARRLLEDHVAPYDDPIAFTRGQTVSLTGEAEIWDGYRWLWAVGADGRAGWIPDNSIMVKDDTVITLRDYSAMELNCNKGTILHVIEETHGWAWCSAPNGFFGWVPANKLA
;
A
#
# COMPACT_ATOMS: atom_id res chain seq x y z
N MET A 1 -8.54 16.95 14.14
CA MET A 1 -9.41 15.76 14.17
C MET A 1 -8.85 14.85 13.09
N PRO A 2 -8.37 13.62 13.36
CA PRO A 2 -8.08 12.75 12.23
C PRO A 2 -9.42 12.46 11.53
N ASP A 3 -9.42 12.56 10.21
CA ASP A 3 -10.59 12.28 9.38
C ASP A 3 -11.21 10.95 9.81
N LYS A 4 -12.54 10.96 9.99
CA LYS A 4 -13.28 9.78 10.45
C LYS A 4 -12.99 8.63 9.49
N ALA A 5 -12.31 7.60 9.98
CA ALA A 5 -12.20 6.33 9.27
C ALA A 5 -13.60 5.87 8.84
N VAL A 6 -13.78 5.62 7.55
CA VAL A 6 -15.07 5.25 6.97
C VAL A 6 -15.16 3.73 6.93
N ALA A 7 -16.21 3.17 7.51
CA ALA A 7 -16.48 1.74 7.40
C ALA A 7 -17.03 1.43 6.01
N ARG A 8 -16.33 0.58 5.24
CA ARG A 8 -16.73 0.13 3.90
C ARG A 8 -16.77 -1.39 3.85
N ARG A 9 -17.65 -1.94 3.02
CA ARG A 9 -17.82 -3.39 2.86
C ARG A 9 -17.02 -3.89 1.66
N LEU A 10 -16.28 -4.97 1.86
CA LEU A 10 -15.61 -5.66 0.77
C LEU A 10 -16.62 -6.41 -0.13
N LEU A 11 -16.53 -6.22 -1.44
CA LEU A 11 -17.49 -6.71 -2.43
C LEU A 11 -17.14 -8.09 -2.99
N GLU A 12 -15.88 -8.51 -2.86
CA GLU A 12 -15.32 -9.78 -3.31
C GLU A 12 -14.12 -10.15 -2.46
N ASP A 13 -13.68 -11.41 -2.50
CA ASP A 13 -12.50 -11.85 -1.74
C ASP A 13 -11.25 -11.11 -2.22
N HIS A 14 -10.33 -10.89 -1.28
CA HIS A 14 -9.01 -10.36 -1.56
C HIS A 14 -7.97 -11.20 -0.83
N VAL A 15 -7.00 -11.67 -1.60
CA VAL A 15 -5.89 -12.51 -1.14
C VAL A 15 -4.62 -11.75 -1.46
N ALA A 16 -3.83 -11.49 -0.42
CA ALA A 16 -2.56 -10.79 -0.57
C ALA A 16 -1.61 -11.65 -1.42
N PRO A 17 -0.97 -11.09 -2.46
CA PRO A 17 -0.04 -11.84 -3.30
C PRO A 17 1.34 -12.04 -2.66
N TYR A 18 1.67 -11.26 -1.62
CA TYR A 18 2.97 -11.27 -0.95
C TYR A 18 2.80 -11.34 0.57
N ASP A 19 3.51 -12.27 1.22
CA ASP A 19 3.41 -12.50 2.67
C ASP A 19 4.17 -11.46 3.52
N ASP A 20 5.33 -10.99 3.05
CA ASP A 20 6.19 -10.02 3.75
C ASP A 20 6.75 -8.97 2.77
N PRO A 21 5.88 -8.07 2.27
CA PRO A 21 6.28 -7.06 1.31
C PRO A 21 7.03 -5.90 1.99
N ILE A 22 7.61 -5.03 1.16
CA ILE A 22 8.38 -3.88 1.64
C ILE A 22 7.59 -3.00 2.62
N ALA A 23 8.27 -2.52 3.66
CA ALA A 23 7.81 -1.45 4.52
C ALA A 23 8.98 -0.52 4.86
N PHE A 24 8.72 0.77 4.96
CA PHE A 24 9.74 1.77 5.26
C PHE A 24 9.18 2.97 6.01
N THR A 25 10.07 3.67 6.70
CA THR A 25 9.80 4.97 7.29
C THR A 25 10.33 6.09 6.41
N ARG A 26 9.78 7.29 6.58
CA ARG A 26 10.24 8.50 5.87
C ARG A 26 11.74 8.73 6.07
N GLY A 27 12.43 9.06 4.98
CA GLY A 27 13.86 9.38 4.97
C GLY A 27 14.78 8.17 4.82
N GLN A 28 14.22 6.95 4.76
CA GLN A 28 14.98 5.75 4.43
C GLN A 28 15.33 5.72 2.94
N THR A 29 16.36 4.95 2.60
CA THR A 29 16.73 4.67 1.23
C THR A 29 16.15 3.34 0.75
N VAL A 30 15.70 3.32 -0.49
CA VAL A 30 15.21 2.11 -1.18
C VAL A 30 15.88 2.02 -2.55
N SER A 31 15.79 0.87 -3.21
CA SER A 31 16.23 0.70 -4.59
C SER A 31 15.01 0.53 -5.49
N LEU A 32 14.99 1.20 -6.65
CA LEU A 32 14.00 0.95 -7.69
C LEU A 32 14.58 -0.06 -8.68
N THR A 33 13.79 -1.07 -9.04
CA THR A 33 14.23 -2.10 -10.00
C THR A 33 14.08 -1.67 -11.46
N GLY A 34 13.33 -0.58 -11.70
CA GLY A 34 12.92 -0.12 -13.03
C GLY A 34 11.56 -0.66 -13.47
N GLU A 35 11.01 -1.65 -12.78
CA GLU A 35 9.66 -2.16 -13.02
C GLU A 35 8.60 -1.16 -12.51
N ALA A 36 7.55 -0.97 -13.31
CA ALA A 36 6.46 -0.03 -13.05
C ALA A 36 5.15 -0.52 -13.65
N GLU A 37 4.03 -0.23 -12.98
CA GLU A 37 2.68 -0.55 -13.43
C GLU A 37 1.79 0.70 -13.39
N ILE A 38 0.76 0.73 -14.25
CA ILE A 38 -0.33 1.72 -14.16
C ILE A 38 -1.59 1.02 -13.66
N TRP A 39 -2.04 1.39 -12.46
CA TRP A 39 -3.29 0.91 -11.86
C TRP A 39 -4.22 2.09 -11.62
N ASP A 40 -5.46 2.01 -12.12
CA ASP A 40 -6.47 3.07 -11.95
C ASP A 40 -5.98 4.47 -12.40
N GLY A 41 -5.11 4.51 -13.41
CA GLY A 41 -4.49 5.75 -13.91
C GLY A 41 -3.30 6.27 -13.09
N TYR A 42 -2.92 5.60 -12.01
CA TYR A 42 -1.79 5.95 -11.15
C TYR A 42 -0.60 5.04 -11.38
N ARG A 43 0.60 5.60 -11.20
CA ARG A 43 1.85 4.86 -11.39
C ARG A 43 2.35 4.24 -10.09
N TRP A 44 2.63 2.95 -10.17
CA TRP A 44 3.28 2.16 -9.13
C TRP A 44 4.69 1.78 -9.56
N LEU A 45 5.61 1.71 -8.59
CA LEU A 45 7.01 1.35 -8.80
C LEU A 45 7.35 0.12 -7.97
N TRP A 46 8.10 -0.81 -8.54
CA TRP A 46 8.60 -1.95 -7.77
C TRP A 46 9.92 -1.58 -7.08
N ALA A 47 9.88 -1.54 -5.74
CA ALA A 47 11.00 -1.14 -4.90
C ALA A 47 11.50 -2.28 -4.00
N VAL A 48 12.77 -2.20 -3.62
CA VAL A 48 13.44 -3.13 -2.70
C VAL A 48 14.02 -2.34 -1.53
N GLY A 49 13.67 -2.73 -0.31
CA GLY A 49 14.18 -2.17 0.93
C GLY A 49 15.60 -2.64 1.24
N ALA A 50 16.26 -1.97 2.19
CA ALA A 50 17.62 -2.34 2.62
C ALA A 50 17.71 -3.75 3.24
N ASP A 51 16.58 -4.31 3.69
CA ASP A 51 16.45 -5.67 4.23
C ASP A 51 16.13 -6.73 3.15
N GLY A 52 16.06 -6.33 1.88
CA GLY A 52 15.77 -7.21 0.75
C GLY A 52 14.29 -7.46 0.49
N ARG A 53 13.37 -6.95 1.32
CA ARG A 53 11.93 -7.05 1.07
C ARG A 53 11.53 -6.14 -0.08
N ALA A 54 10.63 -6.61 -0.93
CA ALA A 54 10.22 -5.93 -2.14
C ALA A 54 8.70 -5.75 -2.20
N GLY A 55 8.24 -4.77 -2.96
CA GLY A 55 6.82 -4.54 -3.16
C GLY A 55 6.53 -3.29 -3.99
N TRP A 56 5.27 -3.16 -4.36
CA TRP A 56 4.76 -1.98 -5.06
C TRP A 56 4.68 -0.78 -4.12
N ILE A 57 5.18 0.36 -4.59
CA ILE A 57 5.10 1.63 -3.87
C ILE A 57 4.48 2.71 -4.78
N PRO A 58 3.72 3.67 -4.23
CA PRO A 58 3.26 4.83 -4.99
C PRO A 58 4.45 5.65 -5.51
N ASP A 59 4.38 6.14 -6.74
CA ASP A 59 5.48 6.95 -7.30
C ASP A 59 5.74 8.24 -6.52
N ASN A 60 4.70 8.80 -5.88
CA ASN A 60 4.79 9.98 -5.02
C ASN A 60 5.33 9.70 -3.60
N SER A 61 5.67 8.44 -3.28
CA SER A 61 6.22 8.06 -1.98
C SER A 61 7.73 8.22 -1.88
N ILE A 62 8.40 8.61 -2.98
CA ILE A 62 9.85 8.75 -3.06
C ILE A 62 10.29 10.06 -3.74
N MET A 63 11.56 10.41 -3.56
CA MET A 63 12.27 11.36 -4.41
C MET A 63 13.63 10.79 -4.80
N VAL A 64 14.16 11.21 -5.95
CA VAL A 64 15.53 10.90 -6.36
C VAL A 64 16.41 12.13 -6.14
N LYS A 65 17.49 11.96 -5.38
CA LYS A 65 18.49 13.00 -5.12
C LYS A 65 19.89 12.39 -5.19
N ASP A 66 20.74 12.95 -6.05
CA ASP A 66 22.14 12.50 -6.21
C ASP A 66 22.23 10.97 -6.38
N ASP A 67 21.45 10.43 -7.32
CA ASP A 67 21.29 8.98 -7.61
C ASP A 67 20.79 8.10 -6.43
N THR A 68 20.34 8.73 -5.34
CA THR A 68 19.76 8.06 -4.18
C THR A 68 18.25 8.22 -4.17
N VAL A 69 17.52 7.11 -3.99
CA VAL A 69 16.06 7.12 -3.82
C VAL A 69 15.73 7.21 -2.34
N ILE A 70 15.01 8.26 -1.94
CA ILE A 70 14.69 8.59 -0.54
C ILE A 70 13.16 8.56 -0.37
N THR A 71 12.68 7.87 0.65
CA THR A 71 11.25 7.78 0.97
C THR A 71 10.74 9.09 1.59
N LEU A 72 9.55 9.53 1.16
CA LEU A 72 8.96 10.80 1.57
C LEU A 72 7.92 10.66 2.68
N ARG A 73 7.52 9.43 3.00
CA ARG A 73 6.51 9.08 3.99
C ARG A 73 6.78 7.69 4.58
N ASP A 74 6.10 7.40 5.68
CA ASP A 74 5.95 6.04 6.15
C ASP A 74 4.99 5.30 5.21
N TYR A 75 5.30 4.05 4.91
CA TYR A 75 4.53 3.21 4.01
C TYR A 75 4.79 1.73 4.26
N SER A 76 3.76 0.92 4.05
CA SER A 76 3.85 -0.53 3.97
C SER A 76 3.08 -0.99 2.74
N ALA A 77 3.66 -1.90 1.96
CA ALA A 77 2.98 -2.55 0.84
C ALA A 77 2.12 -3.75 1.30
N MET A 78 1.88 -3.90 2.60
CA MET A 78 1.07 -5.00 3.15
C MET A 78 -0.36 -4.95 2.60
N GLU A 79 -0.87 -6.07 2.12
CA GLU A 79 -2.25 -6.24 1.68
C GLU A 79 -3.02 -7.12 2.67
N LEU A 80 -4.34 -6.96 2.75
CA LEU A 80 -5.17 -7.79 3.61
C LEU A 80 -5.56 -9.10 2.93
N ASN A 81 -5.57 -10.19 3.70
CA ASN A 81 -6.36 -11.37 3.35
C ASN A 81 -7.76 -11.22 3.96
N CYS A 82 -8.78 -11.02 3.14
CA CYS A 82 -10.14 -10.76 3.62
C CYS A 82 -11.22 -11.31 2.69
N ASN A 83 -12.29 -11.81 3.30
CA ASN A 83 -13.42 -12.38 2.58
C ASN A 83 -14.44 -11.31 2.22
N LYS A 84 -15.15 -11.51 1.12
CA LYS A 84 -16.34 -10.77 0.73
C LYS A 84 -17.28 -10.57 1.91
N GLY A 85 -17.80 -9.34 2.04
CA GLY A 85 -18.70 -8.94 3.10
C GLY A 85 -18.01 -8.47 4.38
N THR A 86 -16.69 -8.63 4.49
CA THR A 86 -15.91 -8.07 5.61
C THR A 86 -16.07 -6.55 5.65
N ILE A 87 -16.33 -6.00 6.84
CA ILE A 87 -16.37 -4.57 7.07
C ILE A 87 -14.96 -4.10 7.45
N LEU A 88 -14.41 -3.23 6.63
CA LEU A 88 -13.08 -2.65 6.80
C LEU A 88 -13.22 -1.18 7.19
N HIS A 89 -12.36 -0.72 8.10
CA HIS A 89 -12.26 0.71 8.41
C HIS A 89 -11.16 1.32 7.54
N VAL A 90 -11.56 2.13 6.57
CA VAL A 90 -10.60 2.83 5.69
C VAL A 90 -9.95 3.98 6.44
N ILE A 91 -8.62 4.01 6.43
CA ILE A 91 -7.78 4.99 7.11
C ILE A 91 -7.21 5.99 6.11
N GLU A 92 -6.75 5.51 4.95
CA GLU A 92 -6.30 6.35 3.84
C GLU A 92 -6.59 5.68 2.51
N GLU A 93 -6.69 6.47 1.44
CA GLU A 93 -6.78 5.99 0.08
C GLU A 93 -5.72 6.68 -0.78
N THR A 94 -5.07 5.91 -1.65
CA THR A 94 -4.12 6.45 -2.61
C THR A 94 -3.97 5.49 -3.79
N HIS A 95 -3.74 6.04 -4.97
CA HIS A 95 -3.37 5.25 -6.16
C HIS A 95 -4.32 4.09 -6.50
N GLY A 96 -5.61 4.23 -6.20
CA GLY A 96 -6.63 3.20 -6.43
C GLY A 96 -6.74 2.14 -5.33
N TRP A 97 -6.07 2.32 -4.19
CA TRP A 97 -6.05 1.39 -3.06
C TRP A 97 -6.43 2.07 -1.75
N ALA A 98 -7.00 1.30 -0.82
CA ALA A 98 -7.44 1.75 0.49
C ALA A 98 -6.70 1.02 1.62
N TRP A 99 -5.98 1.74 2.47
CA TRP A 99 -5.34 1.20 3.66
C TRP A 99 -6.40 1.07 4.73
N CYS A 100 -6.59 -0.16 5.21
CA CYS A 100 -7.70 -0.50 6.06
C CYS A 100 -7.21 -1.15 7.35
N SER A 101 -8.01 -1.01 8.41
CA SER A 101 -8.00 -1.98 9.52
C SER A 101 -9.14 -2.98 9.36
N ALA A 102 -8.81 -4.25 9.58
CA ALA A 102 -9.74 -5.37 9.55
C ALA A 102 -10.19 -5.75 10.97
N PRO A 103 -11.37 -6.41 11.13
CA PRO A 103 -11.90 -6.79 12.45
C PRO A 103 -11.01 -7.74 13.25
N ASN A 104 -10.11 -8.46 12.58
CA ASN A 104 -9.12 -9.34 13.19
C ASN A 104 -7.88 -8.60 13.71
N GLY A 105 -7.85 -7.27 13.63
CA GLY A 105 -6.77 -6.42 14.13
C GLY A 105 -5.62 -6.20 13.14
N PHE A 106 -5.66 -6.82 11.96
CA PHE A 106 -4.65 -6.62 10.92
C PHE A 106 -4.92 -5.34 10.11
N PHE A 107 -3.85 -4.77 9.57
CA PHE A 107 -3.88 -3.62 8.69
C PHE A 107 -3.27 -4.00 7.34
N GLY A 108 -3.80 -3.43 6.27
CA GLY A 108 -3.30 -3.66 4.93
C GLY A 108 -4.13 -2.97 3.87
N TRP A 109 -3.59 -2.89 2.66
CA TRP A 109 -4.27 -2.40 1.48
C TRP A 109 -5.29 -3.40 0.95
N VAL A 110 -6.37 -2.87 0.38
CA VAL A 110 -7.25 -3.57 -0.57
C VAL A 110 -7.53 -2.63 -1.74
N PRO A 111 -7.83 -3.14 -2.95
CA PRO A 111 -8.22 -2.27 -4.06
C PRO A 111 -9.49 -1.48 -3.71
N ALA A 112 -9.47 -0.17 -3.92
CA ALA A 112 -10.56 0.72 -3.51
C ALA A 112 -11.87 0.44 -4.28
N ASN A 113 -11.76 -0.12 -5.49
CA ASN A 113 -12.88 -0.56 -6.32
C ASN A 113 -13.58 -1.84 -5.80
N LYS A 114 -12.98 -2.55 -4.84
CA LYS A 114 -13.60 -3.69 -4.14
C LYS A 114 -14.42 -3.25 -2.92
N LEU A 115 -14.56 -1.96 -2.65
CA LEU A 115 -15.22 -1.44 -1.46
C LEU A 115 -16.52 -0.69 -1.80
N ALA A 116 -17.56 -0.86 -0.98
CA ALA A 116 -18.82 -0.11 -1.03
C ALA A 116 -19.17 0.56 0.30
#